data_AF-A0A2G6QS30-F1
#
_entry.id   AF-A0A2G6QS30-F1
#
_cell.length_a   1.000
_cell.length_b   1.000
_cell.length_c   1.000
_cell.angle_alpha   90.00
_cell.angle_beta   90.00
_cell.angle_gamma   90.00
#
_symmetry.space_group_name_H-M   'P 1'
#
loop_
_entity.id
_entity.type
_entity.pdbx_description
1 polymer ?
#
loop_
_entity_poly.entity_id
_entity_poly.type
_entity_poly.pdbx_seq_one_letter_code
_entity_poly.pdbx_strand_id
1 'polypeptide(L)'
;MYFLKILYNNSVCCKIENSYQQKFLEEKTKRNEKHREFLKQTKYSDLKVVEQVLKSIPNNCQLQISNSSMIRYVQLFDVNNTLQVFCNRGTSGIDGSTSTAIGASLVNKKQTVFLTGDISFFYDSNALWNNYVPKNFRIILVNNDGGGIFKIIPKMFNFEYHSAKNLEEVNQNLSDFYSISDRPKILEIFTPSEKKEIK
;
A
#
# COMPACT_ATOMS: atom_id res chain seq x y z
N MET A 1 3.54 34.69 1.43
CA MET A 1 3.03 35.02 0.07
C MET A 1 3.86 36.07 -0.68
N TYR A 2 5.09 36.41 -0.23
CA TYR A 2 5.93 37.45 -0.85
C TYR A 2 6.82 36.91 -1.98
N PHE A 3 7.36 35.70 -1.79
CA PHE A 3 8.24 35.02 -2.76
C PHE A 3 7.57 34.73 -4.11
N LEU A 4 6.34 34.22 -4.11
CA LEU A 4 5.55 34.00 -5.33
C LEU A 4 5.26 35.29 -6.09
N LYS A 5 5.08 36.41 -5.38
CA LYS A 5 4.87 37.74 -5.97
C LYS A 5 6.13 38.27 -6.64
N ILE A 6 7.30 38.04 -6.05
CA ILE A 6 8.61 38.41 -6.64
C ILE A 6 8.89 37.60 -7.92
N LEU A 7 8.60 36.29 -7.92
CA LEU A 7 8.73 35.45 -9.11
C LEU A 7 7.83 35.93 -10.24
N TYR A 8 6.56 36.22 -9.93
CA TYR A 8 5.60 36.65 -10.95
C TYR A 8 5.92 38.04 -11.51
N ASN A 9 6.34 38.98 -10.65
CA ASN A 9 6.62 40.36 -11.06
C ASN A 9 7.98 40.53 -11.77
N ASN A 10 8.94 39.62 -11.58
CA ASN A 10 10.23 39.63 -12.29
C ASN A 10 10.27 38.69 -13.52
N SER A 11 9.15 38.07 -13.87
CA SER A 11 9.06 37.23 -15.07
C SER A 11 8.88 38.10 -16.31
N VAL A 12 9.98 38.50 -16.96
CA VAL A 12 9.94 38.87 -18.37
C VAL A 12 9.53 37.61 -19.14
N CYS A 13 8.26 37.53 -19.53
CA CYS A 13 7.69 36.38 -20.24
C CYS A 13 8.16 36.39 -21.69
N CYS A 14 9.43 36.06 -21.91
CA CYS A 14 9.82 35.47 -23.18
C CYS A 14 9.25 34.05 -23.17
N LYS A 15 8.30 33.76 -24.07
CA LYS A 15 7.91 32.36 -24.31
C LYS A 15 9.13 31.63 -24.85
N ILE A 16 9.87 30.98 -23.96
CA ILE A 16 10.97 30.09 -24.34
C ILE A 16 10.30 28.84 -24.91
N GLU A 17 10.31 28.70 -26.23
CA GLU A 17 9.94 27.45 -26.89
C GLU A 17 10.92 26.36 -26.42
N ASN A 18 10.44 25.44 -25.59
CA ASN A 18 11.23 24.29 -25.17
C ASN A 18 10.43 23.00 -25.34
N SER A 19 11.11 21.95 -25.76
CA SER A 19 10.54 20.63 -26.00
C SER A 19 10.67 19.69 -24.79
N TYR A 20 11.14 20.19 -23.63
CA TYR A 20 11.42 19.33 -22.48
C TYR A 20 10.17 18.62 -21.99
N GLN A 21 9.07 19.35 -21.81
CA GLN A 21 7.81 18.75 -21.36
C GLN A 21 7.36 17.62 -22.30
N GLN A 22 7.39 17.87 -23.60
CA GLN A 22 7.02 16.86 -24.60
C GLN A 22 7.94 15.63 -24.52
N LYS A 23 9.26 15.82 -24.48
CA LYS A 23 10.24 14.72 -24.35
C LYS A 23 10.01 13.88 -23.09
N PHE A 24 9.76 14.52 -21.94
CA PHE A 24 9.47 13.79 -20.70
C PHE A 24 8.13 13.04 -20.76
N LEU A 25 7.11 13.59 -21.42
CA LEU A 25 5.82 12.92 -21.64
C LEU A 25 5.94 11.71 -22.58
N GLU A 26 6.77 11.82 -23.62
CA GLU A 26 7.07 10.72 -24.54
C GLU A 26 7.80 9.59 -23.81
N GLU A 27 8.85 9.90 -23.04
CA GLU A 27 9.56 8.88 -22.24
C GLU A 27 8.69 8.26 -21.15
N LYS A 28 7.81 9.05 -20.51
CA LYS A 28 6.81 8.53 -19.56
C LYS A 28 5.87 7.53 -20.25
N THR A 29 5.41 7.84 -21.47
CA THR A 29 4.53 6.96 -22.25
C THR A 29 5.22 5.63 -22.58
N LYS A 30 6.45 5.69 -23.12
CA LYS A 30 7.26 4.49 -23.42
C LYS A 30 7.51 3.64 -22.17
N ARG A 31 7.84 4.27 -21.03
CA ARG A 31 8.02 3.58 -19.74
C ARG A 31 6.73 2.89 -19.31
N ASN A 32 5.59 3.57 -19.42
CA ASN A 32 4.28 3.02 -19.05
C ASN A 32 3.89 1.81 -19.90
N GLU A 33 4.19 1.83 -21.20
CA GLU A 33 3.97 0.69 -22.11
C GLU A 33 4.79 -0.52 -21.69
N LYS A 34 6.11 -0.34 -21.55
CA LYS A 34 7.02 -1.41 -21.09
C LYS A 34 6.64 -1.94 -19.71
N HIS A 35 6.23 -1.07 -18.80
CA HIS A 35 5.76 -1.46 -17.47
C HIS A 35 4.50 -2.35 -17.55
N ARG A 36 3.52 -1.99 -18.39
CA ARG A 36 2.33 -2.82 -18.62
C ARG A 36 2.68 -4.17 -19.24
N GLU A 37 3.59 -4.20 -20.20
CA GLU A 37 4.05 -5.44 -20.82
C GLU A 37 4.73 -6.36 -19.81
N PHE A 38 5.64 -5.80 -18.99
CA PHE A 38 6.30 -6.53 -17.92
C PHE A 38 5.29 -7.11 -16.93
N LEU A 39 4.33 -6.32 -16.45
CA LEU A 39 3.30 -6.78 -15.50
C LEU A 39 2.38 -7.88 -16.07
N LYS A 40 2.15 -7.92 -17.38
CA LYS A 40 1.37 -8.99 -18.03
C LYS A 40 2.10 -10.33 -17.99
N GLN A 41 3.43 -10.32 -18.08
CA GLN A 41 4.27 -11.52 -18.11
C GLN A 41 4.78 -11.94 -16.72
N THR A 42 4.69 -11.04 -15.74
CA THR A 42 5.19 -11.28 -14.38
C THR A 42 4.34 -12.32 -13.66
N LYS A 43 5.01 -13.34 -13.11
CA LYS A 43 4.41 -14.40 -12.28
C LYS A 43 3.89 -13.84 -10.95
N TYR A 44 3.07 -14.62 -10.26
CA TYR A 44 2.58 -14.30 -8.93
C TYR A 44 3.75 -14.00 -7.96
N SER A 45 3.73 -12.81 -7.38
CA SER A 45 4.82 -12.20 -6.60
C SER A 45 4.28 -11.03 -5.79
N ASP A 46 5.07 -10.49 -4.86
CA ASP A 46 4.74 -9.28 -4.08
C ASP A 46 4.32 -8.12 -4.99
N LEU A 47 5.02 -7.90 -6.10
CA LEU A 47 4.70 -6.86 -7.07
C LEU A 47 3.29 -7.04 -7.66
N LYS A 48 2.92 -8.27 -8.05
CA LYS A 48 1.58 -8.56 -8.61
C LYS A 48 0.49 -8.44 -7.56
N VAL A 49 0.78 -8.80 -6.31
CA VAL A 49 -0.16 -8.59 -5.21
C VAL A 49 -0.41 -7.10 -5.00
N VAL A 50 0.65 -6.29 -4.91
CA VAL A 50 0.51 -4.84 -4.74
C VAL A 50 -0.24 -4.21 -5.91
N GLU A 51 0.00 -4.65 -7.15
CA GLU A 51 -0.77 -4.21 -8.33
C GLU A 51 -2.28 -4.43 -8.14
N GLN A 52 -2.69 -5.65 -7.74
CA GLN A 52 -4.12 -5.97 -7.58
C GLN A 52 -4.72 -5.27 -6.36
N VAL A 53 -3.99 -5.21 -5.25
CA VAL A 53 -4.43 -4.52 -4.03
C VAL A 53 -4.73 -3.05 -4.33
N LEU A 54 -3.79 -2.32 -4.95
CA LEU A 54 -3.98 -0.90 -5.26
C LEU A 54 -5.19 -0.62 -6.17
N LYS A 55 -5.49 -1.53 -7.11
CA LYS A 55 -6.66 -1.44 -7.98
C LYS A 55 -7.99 -1.69 -7.27
N SER A 56 -7.96 -2.40 -6.14
CA SER A 56 -9.16 -2.87 -5.43
C SER A 56 -9.58 -1.99 -4.26
N ILE A 57 -8.69 -1.14 -3.74
CA ILE A 57 -9.00 -0.27 -2.61
C ILE A 57 -10.18 0.65 -2.99
N PRO A 58 -11.27 0.70 -2.20
CA PRO A 58 -12.42 1.54 -2.49
C PRO A 58 -12.06 3.04 -2.53
N ASN A 59 -12.85 3.81 -3.29
CA ASN A 59 -12.69 5.26 -3.33
C ASN A 59 -12.86 5.89 -1.94
N ASN A 60 -12.17 7.01 -1.71
CA ASN A 60 -12.28 7.80 -0.48
C ASN A 60 -11.82 7.06 0.80
N CYS A 61 -10.95 6.06 0.68
CA CYS A 61 -10.26 5.44 1.82
C CYS A 61 -9.00 6.22 2.21
N GLN A 62 -8.50 5.93 3.42
CA GLN A 62 -7.13 6.26 3.79
C GLN A 62 -6.25 5.03 3.61
N LEU A 63 -5.13 5.19 2.91
CA LEU A 63 -4.15 4.14 2.68
C LEU A 63 -2.89 4.47 3.49
N GLN A 64 -2.63 3.64 4.51
CA GLN A 64 -1.39 3.64 5.27
C GLN A 64 -0.46 2.57 4.68
N ILE A 65 0.79 2.90 4.41
CA ILE A 65 1.75 1.98 3.79
C ILE A 65 2.96 1.86 4.69
N SER A 66 3.35 0.62 5.03
CA SER A 66 4.59 0.41 5.78
C SER A 66 5.84 0.67 4.94
N ASN A 67 6.95 0.90 5.62
CA ASN A 67 8.22 1.17 4.98
C ASN A 67 8.82 -0.07 4.29
N SER A 68 10.03 0.11 3.75
CA SER A 68 10.77 -0.91 3.00
C SER A 68 10.07 -1.33 1.68
N SER A 69 9.82 -2.62 1.46
CA SER A 69 9.40 -3.14 0.15
C SER A 69 8.02 -2.66 -0.29
N MET A 70 7.05 -2.53 0.64
CA MET A 70 5.68 -2.17 0.28
C MET A 70 5.58 -0.77 -0.34
N ILE A 71 6.16 0.25 0.30
CA ILE A 71 6.17 1.60 -0.28
C ILE A 71 6.93 1.67 -1.61
N ARG A 72 8.02 0.91 -1.78
CA ARG A 72 8.76 0.84 -3.05
C ARG A 72 7.92 0.24 -4.17
N TYR A 73 7.17 -0.82 -3.90
CA TYR A 73 6.24 -1.39 -4.88
C TYR A 73 5.12 -0.42 -5.22
N VAL A 74 4.51 0.24 -4.23
CA VAL A 74 3.44 1.21 -4.47
C VAL A 74 3.90 2.35 -5.37
N GLN A 75 5.14 2.84 -5.22
CA GLN A 75 5.73 3.88 -6.07
C GLN A 75 5.83 3.51 -7.56
N LEU A 76 5.73 2.23 -7.91
CA LEU A 76 5.76 1.79 -9.31
C LEU A 76 4.41 1.99 -10.02
N PHE A 77 3.33 2.23 -9.28
CA PHE A 77 1.97 2.32 -9.80
C PHE A 77 1.38 3.72 -9.60
N ASP A 78 0.46 4.09 -10.48
CA ASP A 78 -0.41 5.24 -10.24
C ASP A 78 -1.45 4.85 -9.17
N VAL A 79 -1.54 5.65 -8.10
CA VAL A 79 -2.50 5.44 -7.02
C VAL A 79 -3.76 6.26 -7.30
N ASN A 80 -4.92 5.71 -6.96
CA ASN A 80 -6.20 6.38 -7.09
C ASN A 80 -6.22 7.72 -6.33
N ASN A 81 -6.48 8.82 -7.05
CA ASN A 81 -6.43 10.19 -6.51
C ASN A 81 -7.47 10.49 -5.41
N THR A 82 -8.48 9.64 -5.23
CA THR A 82 -9.45 9.77 -4.12
C THR A 82 -8.90 9.25 -2.79
N LEU A 83 -7.81 8.49 -2.82
CA LEU A 83 -7.18 7.93 -1.63
C LEU A 83 -6.31 8.97 -0.92
N GLN A 84 -6.36 8.95 0.40
CA GLN A 84 -5.41 9.70 1.23
C GLN A 84 -4.27 8.78 1.63
N VAL A 85 -3.09 8.97 1.03
CA VAL A 85 -1.93 8.08 1.19
C VAL A 85 -0.97 8.62 2.24
N PHE A 86 -0.59 7.78 3.20
CA PHE A 86 0.35 8.10 4.27
C PHE A 86 1.39 6.99 4.43
N CYS A 87 2.59 7.39 4.84
CA CYS A 87 3.71 6.49 5.11
C CYS A 87 4.74 7.21 6.01
N ASN A 88 5.37 6.48 6.92
CA ASN A 88 6.36 7.01 7.87
C ASN A 88 7.73 7.26 7.20
N ARG A 89 7.83 8.28 6.34
CA ARG A 89 9.00 8.51 5.48
C ARG A 89 10.14 9.35 6.11
N GLY A 90 10.02 9.75 7.37
CA GLY A 90 11.05 10.55 8.08
C GLY A 90 12.38 9.80 8.21
N THR A 91 12.46 8.84 9.14
CA THR A 91 13.62 7.95 9.30
C THR A 91 13.46 6.63 8.55
N SER A 92 12.27 6.37 7.96
CA SER A 92 11.96 5.16 7.16
C SER A 92 12.11 3.82 7.91
N GLY A 93 12.04 3.83 9.24
CA GLY A 93 12.07 2.62 10.07
C GLY A 93 10.83 1.74 9.91
N ILE A 94 10.96 0.44 10.17
CA ILE A 94 9.84 -0.51 10.14
C ILE A 94 9.07 -0.54 11.48
N ASP A 95 9.63 0.09 12.50
CA ASP A 95 9.03 0.35 13.79
C ASP A 95 7.81 1.29 13.67
N GLY A 96 6.75 0.98 14.40
CA GLY A 96 5.61 1.87 14.59
C GLY A 96 4.69 2.07 13.37
N SER A 97 4.86 1.36 12.25
CA SER A 97 3.98 1.50 11.08
C SER A 97 2.55 1.02 11.38
N THR A 98 2.40 -0.11 12.08
CA THR A 98 1.10 -0.65 12.52
C THR A 98 0.48 0.28 13.57
N SER A 99 1.27 0.72 14.56
CA SER A 99 0.85 1.67 15.59
C SER A 99 0.34 2.98 14.99
N THR A 100 1.05 3.53 14.02
CA THR A 100 0.67 4.76 13.31
C THR A 100 -0.63 4.55 12.52
N ALA A 101 -0.77 3.41 11.84
CA ALA A 101 -1.97 3.11 11.06
C ALA A 101 -3.21 2.96 11.94
N ILE A 102 -3.08 2.32 13.11
CA ILE A 102 -4.16 2.24 14.11
C ILE A 102 -4.51 3.64 14.61
N GLY A 103 -3.51 4.45 15.01
CA GLY A 103 -3.73 5.82 15.47
C GLY A 103 -4.44 6.69 14.43
N ALA A 104 -4.06 6.58 13.16
CA ALA A 104 -4.71 7.28 12.07
C ALA A 104 -6.16 6.80 11.85
N SER A 105 -6.42 5.50 12.01
CA SER A 105 -7.77 4.93 11.90
C SER A 105 -8.72 5.41 13.00
N LEU A 106 -8.22 5.74 14.19
CA LEU A 106 -9.01 6.26 15.31
C LEU A 106 -9.56 7.67 15.06
N VAL A 107 -8.76 8.52 14.43
CA VAL A 107 -9.13 9.92 14.16
C VAL A 107 -9.88 10.08 12.83
N ASN A 108 -9.67 9.15 11.90
CA ASN A 108 -10.26 9.21 10.58
C ASN A 108 -11.60 8.46 10.51
N LYS A 109 -12.64 9.15 10.01
CA LYS A 109 -13.96 8.55 9.82
C LYS A 109 -14.05 7.61 8.61
N LYS A 110 -13.11 7.73 7.66
CA LYS A 110 -13.04 6.89 6.45
C LYS A 110 -12.46 5.52 6.79
N GLN A 111 -12.78 4.50 5.98
CA GLN A 111 -12.12 3.20 6.08
C GLN A 111 -10.61 3.37 5.88
N THR A 112 -9.84 2.80 6.81
CA THR A 112 -8.37 2.89 6.81
C THR A 112 -7.79 1.53 6.46
N VAL A 113 -7.05 1.48 5.35
CA VAL A 113 -6.38 0.29 4.83
C VAL A 113 -4.90 0.42 5.10
N PHE A 114 -4.32 -0.55 5.81
CA PHE A 114 -2.90 -0.64 6.10
C PHE A 114 -2.28 -1.76 5.26
N LEU A 115 -1.41 -1.38 4.32
CA LEU A 115 -0.63 -2.32 3.51
C LEU A 115 0.75 -2.51 4.13
N THR A 116 1.09 -3.74 4.48
CA THR A 116 2.37 -4.06 5.09
C THR A 116 2.94 -5.41 4.66
N GLY A 117 4.26 -5.55 4.75
CA GLY A 117 4.93 -6.84 4.70
C GLY A 117 4.94 -7.55 6.05
N ASP A 118 5.14 -8.86 6.03
CA ASP A 118 5.30 -9.76 7.17
C ASP A 118 6.32 -9.29 8.22
N ILE A 119 7.56 -9.01 7.85
CA ILE A 119 8.61 -8.63 8.81
C ILE A 119 8.29 -7.32 9.52
N SER A 120 7.81 -6.31 8.77
CA SER A 120 7.43 -5.02 9.34
C SER A 120 6.23 -5.15 10.28
N PHE A 121 5.24 -5.97 9.89
CA PHE A 121 4.08 -6.23 10.73
C PHE A 121 4.47 -7.01 11.99
N PHE A 122 5.30 -8.05 11.87
CA PHE A 122 5.77 -8.85 12.99
C PHE A 122 6.47 -7.97 14.04
N TYR A 123 7.37 -7.10 13.58
CA TYR A 123 8.14 -6.20 14.45
C TYR A 123 7.26 -5.24 15.27
N ASP A 124 6.15 -4.77 14.69
CA ASP A 124 5.21 -3.84 15.32
C ASP A 124 3.85 -4.48 15.66
N SER A 125 3.78 -5.81 15.77
CA SER A 125 2.53 -6.55 15.97
C SER A 125 1.92 -6.32 17.36
N ASN A 126 2.76 -6.00 18.36
CA ASN A 126 2.34 -5.61 19.70
C ASN A 126 1.45 -4.34 19.69
N ALA A 127 1.45 -3.56 18.60
CA ALA A 127 0.51 -2.46 18.42
C ALA A 127 -0.96 -2.93 18.52
N LEU A 128 -1.25 -4.18 18.18
CA LEU A 128 -2.60 -4.76 18.27
C LEU A 128 -3.07 -5.02 19.70
N TRP A 129 -2.20 -4.90 20.70
CA TRP A 129 -2.52 -5.11 22.11
C TRP A 129 -3.28 -3.92 22.73
N ASN A 130 -4.29 -3.42 22.01
CA ASN A 130 -5.18 -2.36 22.47
C ASN A 130 -6.62 -2.67 22.05
N ASN A 131 -7.60 -2.22 22.84
CA ASN A 131 -9.02 -2.48 22.60
C ASN A 131 -9.70 -1.41 21.72
N TYR A 132 -8.93 -0.52 21.11
CA TYR A 132 -9.45 0.65 20.40
C TYR A 132 -9.41 0.51 18.89
N VAL A 133 -8.91 -0.60 18.34
CA VAL A 133 -8.85 -0.79 16.89
C VAL A 133 -10.25 -0.69 16.27
N PRO A 134 -10.51 0.31 15.40
CA PRO A 134 -11.83 0.52 14.83
C PRO A 134 -12.27 -0.61 13.89
N LYS A 135 -13.58 -0.90 13.85
CA LYS A 135 -14.15 -1.91 12.96
C LYS A 135 -14.00 -1.63 11.46
N ASN A 136 -13.70 -0.39 11.08
CA ASN A 136 -13.39 0.00 9.69
C ASN A 136 -11.88 -0.04 9.39
N PHE A 137 -11.05 -0.63 10.25
CA PHE A 137 -9.63 -0.85 9.99
C PHE A 137 -9.41 -2.15 9.20
N ARG A 138 -8.53 -2.10 8.21
CA ARG A 138 -8.24 -3.19 7.27
C ARG A 138 -6.73 -3.37 7.18
N ILE A 139 -6.21 -4.56 7.46
CA ILE A 139 -4.79 -4.87 7.31
C ILE A 139 -4.62 -5.81 6.12
N ILE A 140 -3.81 -5.43 5.15
CA ILE A 140 -3.35 -6.30 4.07
C ILE A 140 -1.89 -6.65 4.37
N LEU A 141 -1.66 -7.91 4.65
CA LEU A 141 -0.36 -8.46 5.05
C LEU A 141 0.21 -9.28 3.90
N VAL A 142 1.23 -8.77 3.22
CA VAL A 142 1.97 -9.52 2.20
C VAL A 142 3.03 -10.37 2.91
N ASN A 143 2.89 -11.69 2.87
CA ASN A 143 3.75 -12.64 3.57
C ASN A 143 4.53 -13.50 2.58
N ASN A 144 5.83 -13.26 2.48
CA ASN A 144 6.71 -13.96 1.55
C ASN A 144 7.62 -14.99 2.24
N ASP A 145 7.59 -15.13 3.57
CA ASP A 145 8.40 -16.13 4.31
C ASP A 145 7.59 -17.06 5.25
N GLY A 146 6.32 -17.30 4.93
CA GLY A 146 5.56 -18.56 5.17
C GLY A 146 5.40 -19.08 6.62
N GLY A 147 5.94 -18.39 7.62
CA GLY A 147 5.78 -18.74 9.03
C GLY A 147 4.33 -18.50 9.43
N GLY A 148 3.55 -19.56 9.64
CA GLY A 148 2.11 -19.49 9.97
C GLY A 148 1.76 -18.83 11.31
N ILE A 149 2.67 -18.06 11.91
CA ILE A 149 2.52 -17.37 13.20
C ILE A 149 1.38 -16.35 13.16
N PHE A 150 1.15 -15.72 12.00
CA PHE A 150 0.10 -14.70 11.86
C PHE A 150 -1.32 -15.27 11.90
N LYS A 151 -1.52 -16.59 11.78
CA LYS A 151 -2.85 -17.22 11.92
C LYS A 151 -3.45 -17.10 13.33
N ILE A 152 -2.61 -16.89 14.34
CA ILE A 152 -3.02 -16.81 15.74
C ILE A 152 -3.45 -15.37 16.09
N ILE A 153 -2.79 -14.37 15.50
CA ILE A 153 -2.98 -12.94 15.78
C ILE A 153 -4.45 -12.49 15.62
N PRO A 154 -5.17 -12.80 14.52
CA PRO A 154 -6.55 -12.34 14.36
C PRO A 154 -7.49 -12.83 15.45
N LYS A 155 -7.35 -14.09 15.86
CA LYS A 155 -8.18 -14.67 16.94
C LYS A 155 -7.88 -14.00 18.28
N MET A 156 -6.61 -13.73 18.56
CA MET A 156 -6.17 -13.10 19.82
C MET A 156 -6.69 -11.67 19.95
N PHE A 157 -6.77 -10.91 18.85
CA PHE A 157 -7.15 -9.50 18.86
C PHE A 157 -8.54 -9.20 18.26
N ASN A 158 -9.38 -10.23 18.11
CA ASN A 158 -10.75 -10.13 17.60
C ASN A 158 -10.88 -9.50 16.19
N PHE A 159 -9.96 -9.82 15.30
CA PHE A 159 -10.06 -9.51 13.88
C PHE A 159 -10.75 -10.65 13.12
N GLU A 160 -11.52 -10.30 12.09
CA GLU A 160 -11.87 -11.25 11.04
C GLU A 160 -10.65 -11.53 10.16
N TYR A 161 -10.50 -12.78 9.72
CA TYR A 161 -9.29 -13.23 9.03
C TYR A 161 -9.63 -13.85 7.68
N HIS A 162 -8.92 -13.38 6.66
CA HIS A 162 -8.91 -13.91 5.31
C HIS A 162 -7.49 -14.29 4.95
N SER A 163 -7.36 -15.27 4.05
CA SER A 163 -6.07 -15.60 3.47
C SER A 163 -6.17 -15.92 1.99
N ALA A 164 -5.13 -15.60 1.25
CA ALA A 164 -5.01 -15.92 -0.16
C ALA A 164 -3.59 -16.39 -0.51
N LYS A 165 -3.46 -17.34 -1.43
CA LYS A 165 -2.18 -17.92 -1.87
C LYS A 165 -1.86 -17.72 -3.35
N ASN A 166 -2.79 -17.14 -4.09
CA ASN A 166 -2.68 -16.87 -5.52
C ASN A 166 -3.58 -15.67 -5.90
N LEU A 167 -3.44 -15.14 -7.11
CA LEU A 167 -4.21 -13.97 -7.56
C LEU A 167 -5.71 -14.20 -7.59
N GLU A 168 -6.16 -15.42 -7.89
CA GLU A 168 -7.59 -15.74 -7.94
C GLU A 168 -8.22 -15.61 -6.55
N GLU A 169 -7.61 -16.24 -5.54
CA GLU A 169 -8.03 -16.13 -4.15
C GLU A 169 -7.96 -14.68 -3.64
N VAL A 170 -6.92 -13.92 -4.03
CA VAL A 170 -6.83 -12.48 -3.68
C VAL A 170 -8.08 -11.76 -4.20
N ASN A 171 -8.40 -11.90 -5.50
CA ASN A 171 -9.55 -11.23 -6.11
C ASN A 171 -10.89 -11.65 -5.50
N GLN A 172 -11.05 -12.93 -5.15
CA GLN A 172 -12.26 -13.44 -4.52
C GLN A 172 -12.46 -12.86 -3.11
N ASN A 173 -11.38 -12.68 -2.34
CA ASN A 173 -11.46 -12.18 -0.97
C ASN A 173 -11.64 -10.65 -0.88
N LEU A 174 -11.13 -9.87 -1.84
CA LEU A 174 -11.08 -8.40 -1.73
C LEU A 174 -12.46 -7.74 -1.56
N SER A 175 -13.49 -8.22 -2.26
CA SER A 175 -14.83 -7.64 -2.18
C SER A 175 -15.42 -7.75 -0.76
N ASP A 176 -15.33 -8.93 -0.15
CA ASP A 176 -15.78 -9.09 1.23
C ASP A 176 -14.82 -8.44 2.22
N PHE A 177 -13.51 -8.45 1.96
CA PHE A 177 -12.54 -7.82 2.84
C PHE A 177 -12.81 -6.32 3.06
N TYR A 178 -13.22 -5.58 2.03
CA TYR A 178 -13.56 -4.16 2.17
C TYR A 178 -15.00 -3.89 2.64
N SER A 179 -15.84 -4.93 2.74
CA SER A 179 -17.23 -4.79 3.17
C SER A 179 -17.34 -4.28 4.62
N ILE A 180 -18.49 -3.70 4.96
CA ILE A 180 -18.79 -3.30 6.34
C ILE A 180 -18.77 -4.54 7.23
N SER A 181 -18.14 -4.41 8.40
CA SER A 181 -18.09 -5.47 9.41
C SER A 181 -18.12 -4.83 10.80
N ASP A 182 -18.50 -5.64 11.80
CA ASP A 182 -18.45 -5.28 13.21
C ASP A 182 -17.06 -5.43 13.83
N ARG A 183 -16.09 -5.95 13.08
CA ARG A 183 -14.70 -6.18 13.50
C ARG A 183 -13.73 -5.65 12.46
N PRO A 184 -12.51 -5.26 12.86
CA PRO A 184 -11.45 -5.02 11.89
C PRO A 184 -11.09 -6.32 11.16
N LYS A 185 -10.56 -6.21 9.94
CA LYS A 185 -10.24 -7.38 9.09
C LYS A 185 -8.76 -7.44 8.77
N ILE A 186 -8.18 -8.64 8.74
CA ILE A 186 -6.83 -8.91 8.21
C ILE A 186 -6.95 -9.85 7.00
N LEU A 187 -6.31 -9.48 5.90
CA LEU A 187 -6.10 -10.33 4.74
C LEU A 187 -4.61 -10.66 4.62
N GLU A 188 -4.25 -11.91 4.91
CA GLU A 188 -2.89 -12.43 4.75
C GLU A 188 -2.71 -13.03 3.35
N ILE A 189 -1.85 -12.41 2.54
CA ILE A 189 -1.58 -12.82 1.17
C ILE A 189 -0.20 -13.46 1.12
N PHE A 190 -0.18 -14.79 0.93
CA PHE A 190 1.05 -15.55 0.81
C PHE A 190 1.63 -15.43 -0.59
N THR A 191 2.92 -15.13 -0.68
CA THR A 191 3.67 -15.05 -1.94
C THR A 191 4.91 -15.96 -1.88
N PRO A 192 5.49 -16.33 -3.05
CA PRO A 192 6.71 -17.12 -3.07
C PRO A 192 7.91 -16.35 -2.49
N SER A 193 8.68 -17.01 -1.61
CA SER A 193 9.99 -16.51 -1.14
C SER A 193 11.04 -16.66 -2.25
N GLU A 194 11.87 -15.63 -2.47
CA GLU A 194 13.03 -15.69 -3.39
C GLU A 194 14.03 -16.79 -2.99
N LYS A 195 14.06 -17.22 -1.72
CA LYS A 195 14.99 -18.24 -1.20
C LYS A 195 14.76 -19.66 -1.73
N LYS A 196 13.69 -19.92 -2.51
CA LYS A 196 13.39 -21.26 -3.06
C LYS A 196 13.93 -21.50 -4.49
N GLU A 197 14.53 -20.51 -5.13
CA GLU A 197 15.12 -20.68 -6.48
C GLU A 197 16.59 -21.12 -6.48
N ILE A 198 17.20 -21.34 -5.30
CA ILE A 198 18.57 -21.87 -5.16
C ILE A 198 18.54 -23.16 -4.34
N LYS A 199 18.08 -24.26 -4.95
CA LYS A 199 18.42 -25.64 -4.57
C LYS A 199 18.44 -26.53 -5.79
#